data_AF-A0AAF1AEP0-F1
#
_entry.id   AF-A0AAF1AEP0-F1
#
_cell.length_a   1.000
_cell.length_b   1.000
_cell.length_c   1.000
_cell.angle_alpha   90.00
_cell.angle_beta   90.00
_cell.angle_gamma   90.00
#
_symmetry.space_group_name_H-M   'P 1'
#
loop_
_entity.id
_entity.type
_entity.pdbx_description
1 polymer ?
#
loop_
_entity_poly.entity_id
_entity_poly.type
_entity_poly.pdbx_seq_one_letter_code
_entity_poly.pdbx_strand_id
1 'polypeptide(L)'
;MPGHVAGTERLVLLHPDVELRADAVAGGGRPVVVRGRVDVASRASMFAANSVHADVALIDGEPGVVVAPEGRLTLVLRFDVGADRIVHIDIEADPHRLCDLELAVLD
;
A
#
# COMPACT_ATOMS: atom_id res chain seq x y z
N MET A 1 -35.47 -7.40 3.56
CA MET A 1 -34.48 -6.31 3.67
C MET A 1 -33.22 -6.84 4.33
N PRO A 2 -32.16 -7.24 3.59
CA PRO A 2 -30.88 -7.55 4.20
C PRO A 2 -29.92 -6.37 4.00
N GLY A 3 -29.55 -5.70 5.10
CA GLY A 3 -28.48 -4.72 5.13
C GLY A 3 -27.12 -5.41 4.98
N HIS A 4 -26.28 -4.86 4.11
CA HIS A 4 -24.89 -5.24 3.88
C HIS A 4 -24.11 -5.36 5.20
N VAL A 5 -23.64 -6.56 5.52
CA VAL A 5 -22.41 -6.75 6.30
C VAL A 5 -21.23 -6.60 5.34
N ALA A 6 -20.81 -5.35 5.11
CA ALA A 6 -19.57 -5.07 4.38
C ALA A 6 -18.42 -4.90 5.38
N GLY A 7 -17.45 -5.83 5.37
CA GLY A 7 -16.04 -5.45 5.57
C GLY A 7 -15.26 -5.92 6.80
N THR A 8 -15.67 -6.95 7.55
CA THR A 8 -14.85 -7.44 8.70
C THR A 8 -13.80 -8.50 8.33
N GLU A 9 -13.79 -9.02 7.11
CA GLU A 9 -12.91 -10.14 6.73
C GLU A 9 -11.49 -9.72 6.31
N ARG A 10 -11.22 -8.41 6.18
CA ARG A 10 -9.92 -7.90 5.66
C ARG A 10 -8.80 -7.82 6.69
N LEU A 11 -9.09 -8.06 7.97
CA LEU A 11 -8.13 -7.96 9.08
C LEU A 11 -7.28 -9.23 9.30
N VAL A 12 -7.59 -10.33 8.61
CA VAL A 12 -6.90 -11.61 8.85
C VAL A 12 -5.52 -11.66 8.20
N LEU A 13 -5.28 -10.88 7.14
CA LEU A 13 -4.01 -10.87 6.41
C LEU A 13 -2.93 -9.98 7.06
N LEU A 14 -3.32 -8.99 7.88
CA LEU A 14 -2.36 -8.14 8.57
C LEU A 14 -1.85 -8.83 9.84
N HIS A 15 -0.54 -8.75 10.07
CA HIS A 15 0.04 -9.08 11.36
C HIS A 15 -0.52 -8.12 12.44
N PRO A 16 -0.81 -8.56 13.67
CA PRO A 16 -1.28 -7.68 14.74
C PRO A 16 -0.38 -6.46 14.94
N ASP A 17 0.94 -6.67 14.85
CA ASP A 17 1.98 -5.64 14.97
C ASP A 17 2.47 -5.10 13.62
N VAL A 18 1.67 -5.21 12.56
CA VAL A 18 2.03 -4.66 11.24
C VAL A 18 2.42 -3.18 11.36
N GLU A 19 3.45 -2.78 10.63
CA GLU A 19 3.88 -1.39 10.55
C GLU A 19 3.73 -0.87 9.12
N LEU A 20 3.07 0.27 8.98
CA LEU A 20 3.00 1.02 7.74
C LEU A 20 3.95 2.21 7.83
N ARG A 21 4.79 2.39 6.81
CA ARG A 21 5.65 3.56 6.63
C ARG A 21 5.22 4.28 5.37
N ALA A 22 5.17 5.60 5.45
CA ALA A 22 4.95 6.45 4.30
C ALA A 22 6.03 7.53 4.29
N ASP A 23 6.60 7.80 3.12
CA ASP A 23 7.54 8.90 2.94
C ASP A 23 6.85 10.27 3.17
N ALA A 24 7.64 11.35 3.14
CA ALA A 24 7.11 12.68 3.42
C ALA A 24 6.05 13.14 2.42
N VAL A 25 6.17 12.80 1.14
CA VAL A 25 5.20 13.13 0.09
C VAL A 25 3.90 12.39 0.35
N ALA A 26 3.94 11.08 0.56
CA ALA A 26 2.76 10.28 0.90
C ALA A 26 2.13 10.66 2.26
N GLY A 27 2.95 11.15 3.19
CA GLY A 27 2.56 11.58 4.54
C GLY A 27 2.05 13.02 4.65
N GLY A 28 2.01 13.80 3.57
CA GLY A 28 1.55 15.19 3.58
C GLY A 28 2.57 16.19 4.13
N GLY A 29 3.85 16.00 3.81
CA GLY A 29 4.96 16.86 4.19
C GLY A 29 5.84 16.33 5.32
N ARG A 30 5.52 15.17 5.91
CA ARG A 30 6.36 14.52 6.92
C ARG A 30 6.23 13.00 6.83
N PRO A 31 7.32 12.23 7.01
CA PRO A 31 7.23 10.78 7.05
C PRO A 31 6.29 10.34 8.16
N VAL A 32 5.52 9.30 7.87
CA VAL A 32 4.53 8.74 8.78
C VAL A 32 4.89 7.29 9.05
N VAL A 33 4.81 6.90 10.32
CA VAL A 33 4.88 5.50 10.74
C VAL A 33 3.63 5.20 11.55
N VAL A 34 2.89 4.18 11.12
CA VAL A 34 1.68 3.68 11.77
C VAL A 34 1.90 2.24 12.19
N ARG A 35 1.47 1.87 13.39
CA ARG A 35 1.60 0.51 13.91
C ARG A 35 0.26 -0.05 14.32
N GLY A 36 0.11 -1.34 14.13
CA GLY A 36 -1.05 -2.10 14.57
C GLY A 36 -2.07 -2.27 13.46
N ARG A 37 -2.61 -3.48 13.35
CA ARG A 37 -3.52 -3.87 12.25
C ARG A 37 -4.70 -2.93 12.02
N VAL A 38 -5.27 -2.36 13.08
CA VAL A 38 -6.47 -1.51 12.98
C VAL A 38 -6.13 -0.16 12.39
N ASP A 39 -5.07 0.48 12.89
CA ASP A 39 -4.65 1.80 12.43
C ASP A 39 -4.07 1.72 11.01
N VAL A 40 -3.28 0.67 10.74
CA VAL A 40 -2.78 0.37 9.39
C VAL A 40 -3.92 0.12 8.41
N ALA A 41 -4.93 -0.70 8.75
CA ALA A 41 -6.08 -0.94 7.88
C ALA A 41 -6.90 0.34 7.63
N SER A 42 -7.09 1.17 8.65
CA SER A 42 -7.76 2.47 8.53
C SER A 42 -7.02 3.40 7.56
N ARG A 43 -5.69 3.50 7.71
CA ARG A 43 -4.82 4.30 6.84
C ARG A 43 -4.83 3.77 5.41
N ALA A 44 -4.64 2.46 5.23
CA ALA A 44 -4.67 1.81 3.92
C ALA A 44 -6.01 2.02 3.20
N SER A 45 -7.13 2.08 3.95
CA SER A 45 -8.45 2.35 3.38
C SER A 45 -8.58 3.76 2.80
N MET A 46 -7.81 4.75 3.30
CA MET A 46 -7.77 6.08 2.68
C MET A 46 -7.14 6.04 1.28
N PHE A 47 -6.15 5.16 1.07
CA PHE A 47 -5.53 4.95 -0.23
C PHE A 47 -6.40 4.10 -1.17
N ALA A 48 -7.38 3.36 -0.65
CA ALA A 48 -8.30 2.58 -1.47
C ALA A 48 -9.13 3.45 -2.43
N ALA A 49 -9.31 4.75 -2.17
CA ALA A 49 -9.91 5.68 -3.13
C ALA A 49 -9.12 5.76 -4.46
N ASN A 50 -7.81 5.49 -4.42
CA ASN A 50 -6.95 5.46 -5.60
C ASN A 50 -6.93 4.10 -6.31
N SER A 51 -7.70 3.11 -5.84
CA SER A 51 -7.65 1.73 -6.37
C SER A 51 -8.01 1.62 -7.84
N VAL A 52 -8.74 2.59 -8.41
CA VAL A 52 -9.10 2.61 -9.84
C VAL A 52 -7.86 2.75 -10.74
N HIS A 53 -6.78 3.32 -10.22
CA HIS A 53 -5.51 3.49 -10.93
C HIS A 53 -4.42 2.57 -10.38
N ALA A 54 -4.80 1.59 -9.54
CA ALA A 54 -3.87 0.69 -8.88
C ALA A 54 -3.76 -0.62 -9.66
N ASP A 55 -2.53 -0.98 -10.03
CA ASP A 55 -2.19 -2.24 -10.66
C ASP A 55 -1.16 -3.00 -9.83
N VAL A 56 -1.15 -4.33 -9.96
CA VAL A 56 -0.14 -5.17 -9.32
C VAL A 56 1.07 -5.24 -10.24
N ALA A 57 2.25 -4.96 -9.69
CA ALA A 57 3.51 -5.01 -10.42
C ALA A 57 4.62 -5.54 -9.53
N LEU A 58 5.68 -6.04 -10.15
CA LEU A 58 6.95 -6.24 -9.48
C LEU A 58 7.66 -4.88 -9.40
N ILE A 59 8.07 -4.52 -8.19
CA ILE A 59 8.89 -3.35 -7.90
C ILE A 59 10.23 -3.88 -7.40
N ASP A 60 11.30 -3.62 -8.14
CA ASP A 60 12.65 -4.13 -7.86
C ASP A 60 12.68 -5.67 -7.69
N GLY A 61 11.82 -6.38 -8.42
CA GLY A 61 11.69 -7.84 -8.37
C GLY A 61 10.78 -8.37 -7.25
N GLU A 62 10.22 -7.51 -6.39
CA GLU A 62 9.28 -7.89 -5.34
C GLU A 62 7.84 -7.49 -5.67
N PRO A 63 6.83 -8.32 -5.36
CA PRO A 63 5.44 -7.99 -5.64
C PRO A 63 4.98 -6.78 -4.82
N GLY A 64 4.32 -5.84 -5.48
CA GLY A 64 3.65 -4.73 -4.84
C GLY A 64 2.57 -4.12 -5.73
N VAL A 65 2.13 -2.93 -5.34
CA VAL A 65 1.06 -2.21 -6.01
C VAL A 65 1.60 -0.87 -6.50
N VAL A 66 1.33 -0.54 -7.75
CA VAL A 66 1.67 0.75 -8.36
C VAL A 66 0.40 1.53 -8.60
N VAL A 67 0.43 2.84 -8.38
CA VAL A 67 -0.69 3.73 -8.65
C VAL A 67 -0.25 4.75 -9.69
N ALA A 68 -0.82 4.61 -10.90
CA ALA A 68 -0.39 5.36 -12.07
C ALA A 68 -1.55 6.06 -12.81
N PRO A 69 -2.17 7.10 -12.23
CA PRO A 69 -3.19 7.86 -12.92
C PRO A 69 -2.62 8.47 -14.20
N GLU A 70 -3.38 8.34 -15.30
CA GLU A 70 -2.95 8.78 -16.64
C GLU A 70 -1.61 8.19 -17.10
N GLY A 71 -1.25 6.99 -16.60
CA GLY A 71 0.02 6.32 -16.95
C GLY A 71 1.26 6.94 -16.31
N ARG A 72 1.10 7.84 -15.33
CA ARG A 72 2.21 8.43 -14.57
C ARG A 72 2.27 7.83 -13.18
N LEU A 73 3.35 7.16 -12.85
CA LEU A 73 3.57 6.61 -11.52
C LEU A 73 3.58 7.73 -10.48
N THR A 74 2.64 7.66 -9.52
CA THR A 74 2.50 8.66 -8.45
C THR A 74 2.75 8.09 -7.08
N LEU A 75 2.55 6.78 -6.91
CA LEU A 75 2.64 6.12 -5.63
C LEU A 75 2.91 4.63 -5.83
N VAL A 76 3.73 4.07 -4.95
CA VAL A 76 4.04 2.65 -4.89
C VAL A 76 3.78 2.15 -3.48
N LEU A 77 3.20 0.96 -3.36
CA LEU A 77 3.07 0.21 -2.12
C LEU A 77 3.86 -1.09 -2.22
N ARG A 78 4.75 -1.33 -1.25
CA ARG A 78 5.46 -2.60 -1.06
C ARG A 78 4.91 -3.30 0.17
N PHE A 79 4.86 -4.62 0.12
CA PHE A 79 4.37 -5.44 1.21
C PHE A 79 5.40 -6.49 1.57
N ASP A 80 5.88 -6.48 2.81
CA ASP A 80 6.60 -7.62 3.35
C ASP A 80 5.61 -8.61 3.94
N VAL A 81 5.72 -9.85 3.48
CA VAL A 81 4.89 -10.97 3.96
C VAL A 81 5.76 -11.90 4.80
N GLY A 82 5.45 -11.99 6.10
CA GLY A 82 6.07 -12.90 7.05
C GLY A 82 5.05 -13.86 7.64
N ALA A 83 5.35 -15.16 7.63
CA ALA A 83 4.47 -16.20 8.19
C ALA A 83 3.01 -16.09 7.70
N ASP A 84 2.83 -15.93 6.38
CA ASP A 84 1.53 -15.82 5.70
C ASP A 84 0.73 -14.54 6.02
N ARG A 85 1.37 -13.54 6.63
CA ARG A 85 0.75 -12.25 7.01
C ARG A 85 1.60 -11.09 6.55
N ILE A 86 0.96 -9.98 6.21
CA ILE A 86 1.64 -8.71 5.93
C ILE A 86 2.18 -8.15 7.25
N VAL A 87 3.49 -8.01 7.35
CA VAL A 87 4.20 -7.50 8.53
C VAL A 87 4.67 -6.06 8.33
N HIS A 88 4.95 -5.65 7.10
CA HIS A 88 5.23 -4.26 6.75
C HIS A 88 4.51 -3.81 5.48
N ILE A 89 4.19 -2.52 5.44
CA ILE A 89 3.68 -1.82 4.27
C ILE A 89 4.50 -0.55 4.09
N ASP A 90 5.23 -0.42 2.99
CA ASP A 90 5.99 0.78 2.68
C ASP A 90 5.31 1.52 1.52
N ILE A 91 5.03 2.81 1.73
CA ILE A 91 4.39 3.70 0.76
C ILE A 91 5.41 4.76 0.34
N GLU A 92 5.69 4.80 -0.95
CA GLU A 92 6.61 5.75 -1.56
C GLU A 92 5.87 6.55 -2.65
N ALA A 93 5.85 7.87 -2.51
CA ALA A 93 5.29 8.82 -3.47
C ALA A 93 6.31 9.91 -3.87
N ASP A 94 7.55 9.84 -3.35
CA ASP A 94 8.61 10.77 -3.71
C ASP A 94 9.04 10.54 -5.17
N PRO A 95 8.86 11.52 -6.08
CA PRO A 95 9.14 11.33 -7.50
C PRO A 95 10.60 11.01 -7.80
N HIS A 96 11.56 11.48 -6.98
CA HIS A 96 12.97 11.13 -7.16
C HIS A 96 13.22 9.66 -6.85
N ARG A 97 12.57 9.12 -5.81
CA ARG A 97 12.67 7.69 -5.49
C ARG A 97 11.96 6.83 -6.53
N LEU A 98 10.79 7.27 -6.97
CA LEU A 98 9.98 6.58 -7.98
C LEU A 98 10.71 6.44 -9.32
N CYS A 99 11.51 7.43 -9.72
CA CYS A 99 12.30 7.39 -10.94
C CYS A 99 13.42 6.34 -10.95
N ASP A 100 13.88 5.91 -9.77
CA ASP A 100 14.95 4.92 -9.61
C ASP A 100 14.41 3.47 -9.52
N LEU A 101 13.09 3.27 -9.52
CA LEU A 101 12.49 1.96 -9.36
C LEU A 101 12.43 1.18 -10.68
N GLU A 102 12.79 -0.10 -10.62
CA GLU A 102 12.52 -1.03 -11.72
C GLU A 102 11.11 -1.59 -11.57
N LEU A 103 10.24 -1.34 -12.55
CA LEU A 103 8.86 -1.81 -12.55
C LEU A 103 8.62 -2.82 -13.67
N ALA A 104 8.06 -3.98 -13.31
CA ALA A 104 7.52 -4.94 -14.28
C ALA A 104 6.05 -5.21 -13.97
N VAL A 105 5.16 -4.88 -14.90
CA VAL A 105 3.73 -5.15 -14.76
C VAL A 105 3.49 -6.65 -14.98
N LEU A 106 2.71 -7.27 -14.10
CA LEU A 106 2.29 -8.66 -14.24
C LEU A 106 1.03 -8.68 -15.13
N ASP A 107 1.11 -9.32 -16.30
CA ASP A 107 -0.03 -9.55 -17.23
C ASP A 107 -0.96 -10.67 -16.72
#